data_AF-A0A412RQT8-F1
#
_entry.id   AF-A0A412RQT8-F1
#
_cell.length_a   1.000
_cell.length_b   1.000
_cell.length_c   1.000
_cell.angle_alpha   90.00
_cell.angle_beta   90.00
_cell.angle_gamma   90.00
#
_symmetry.space_group_name_H-M   'P 1'
#
loop_
_entity.id
_entity.type
_entity.pdbx_description
1 polymer ?
#
loop_
_entity_poly.entity_id
_entity_poly.type
_entity_poly.pdbx_seq_one_letter_code
_entity_poly.pdbx_strand_id
1 'polypeptide(L)'
;MGLIDADTLKKDLKSVTLSNGTLVNTNAVLHLLEKYPTAFDVDKVVEQLEKDKFIDCETILSDAHQGYNAGLSRAIEIVKGGGVNG
;
A
#
# COMPACT_ATOMS: atom_id res chain seq x y z
N MET A 1 -10.22 7.44 8.29
CA MET A 1 -9.11 8.25 7.71
C MET A 1 -9.07 7.95 6.23
N GLY A 2 -9.09 8.96 5.35
CA GLY A 2 -8.93 8.72 3.91
C GLY A 2 -7.52 8.21 3.62
N LEU A 3 -7.37 7.27 2.69
CA LEU A 3 -6.07 6.87 2.18
C LEU A 3 -5.45 8.07 1.44
N ILE A 4 -4.24 8.44 1.81
CA ILE A 4 -3.47 9.47 1.11
C ILE A 4 -2.54 8.74 0.15
N ASP A 5 -2.73 8.96 -1.15
CA ASP A 5 -1.71 8.64 -2.13
C ASP A 5 -0.55 9.62 -1.94
N ALA A 6 0.52 9.13 -1.32
CA ALA A 6 1.70 9.93 -0.99
C ALA A 6 2.40 10.47 -2.24
N ASP A 7 2.37 9.74 -3.37
CA ASP A 7 3.03 10.15 -4.61
C ASP A 7 2.25 11.24 -5.31
N THR A 8 0.92 11.09 -5.39
CA THR A 8 0.02 12.14 -5.88
C THR A 8 0.15 13.40 -5.01
N LEU A 9 0.16 13.27 -3.68
CA LEU A 9 0.37 14.40 -2.79
C LEU A 9 1.76 15.04 -2.95
N LYS A 10 2.82 14.25 -3.13
CA LYS A 10 4.18 14.77 -3.41
C LYS A 10 4.21 15.58 -4.71
N LYS A 11 3.53 15.11 -5.76
CA LYS A 11 3.42 15.81 -7.05
C LYS A 11 2.70 17.15 -6.90
N ASP A 12 1.56 17.14 -6.20
CA ASP A 12 0.76 18.34 -5.98
C ASP A 12 1.53 19.36 -5.12
N LEU A 13 2.18 18.93 -4.04
CA LEU A 13 2.98 19.80 -3.16
C LEU A 13 4.19 20.43 -3.87
N LYS A 14 4.83 19.72 -4.81
CA LYS A 14 5.89 20.30 -5.66
C LYS A 14 5.37 21.40 -6.57
N SER A 15 4.12 21.31 -7.04
CA SER A 15 3.50 22.31 -7.92
C SER A 15 3.07 23.60 -7.20
N VAL A 16 2.79 23.52 -5.89
CA VAL A 16 2.36 24.67 -5.06
C VAL A 16 3.47 25.71 -4.84
N THR A 17 4.73 25.35 -5.10
CA THR A 17 5.93 26.16 -4.78
C THR A 17 6.10 27.46 -5.60
N LEU A 18 5.22 27.79 -6.54
CA LEU A 18 5.41 28.94 -7.46
C LEU A 18 4.32 30.02 -7.38
N SER A 19 3.17 29.75 -6.76
CA SER A 19 2.06 30.70 -6.69
C SER A 19 1.88 31.23 -5.27
N ASN A 20 2.41 32.44 -5.06
CA ASN A 20 1.96 33.39 -4.05
C ASN A 20 2.28 33.00 -2.59
N GLY A 21 3.46 33.39 -2.10
CA GLY A 21 3.68 33.80 -0.70
C GLY A 21 3.16 32.87 0.41
N THR A 22 3.02 31.58 0.15
CA THR A 22 2.35 30.67 1.09
C THR A 22 3.30 30.30 2.23
N LEU A 23 2.85 30.54 3.46
CA LEU A 23 3.53 30.27 4.74
C LEU A 23 3.89 28.79 5.00
N VAL A 24 3.41 27.87 4.16
CA VAL A 24 3.65 26.44 4.31
C VAL A 24 4.87 26.06 3.48
N ASN A 25 5.97 25.75 4.16
CA ASN A 25 7.16 25.19 3.54
C ASN A 25 6.82 23.77 3.02
N THR A 26 6.47 23.67 1.74
CA THR A 26 6.18 22.40 1.07
C THR A 26 7.33 21.40 1.20
N ASN A 27 8.59 21.84 1.28
CA ASN A 27 9.71 20.95 1.57
C ASN A 27 9.62 20.33 2.98
N ALA A 28 9.13 21.07 3.97
CA ALA A 28 8.91 20.51 5.31
C ALA A 28 7.81 19.44 5.29
N VAL A 29 6.72 19.66 4.53
CA VAL A 29 5.65 18.67 4.37
C VAL A 29 6.17 17.42 3.64
N LEU A 30 6.95 17.60 2.57
CA LEU A 30 7.59 16.49 1.85
C LEU A 30 8.51 15.67 2.76
N HIS A 31 9.32 16.32 3.61
CA HIS A 31 10.15 15.63 4.59
C HIS A 31 9.33 14.85 5.63
N LEU A 32 8.20 15.40 6.09
CA LEU A 32 7.33 14.69 7.02
C LEU A 32 6.67 13.47 6.36
N LEU A 33 6.31 13.56 5.08
CA LEU A 33 5.77 12.42 4.31
C LEU A 33 6.78 11.28 4.14
N GLU A 34 8.09 11.55 4.13
CA GLU A 34 9.11 10.50 4.12
C GLU A 34 9.41 9.95 5.52
N LYS A 35 9.20 10.76 6.56
CA LYS A 35 9.50 10.40 7.94
C LYS A 35 8.38 9.61 8.61
N TYR A 36 7.13 9.91 8.28
CA TYR A 36 5.98 9.16 8.78
C TYR A 36 5.63 8.06 7.80
N PRO A 37 5.73 6.79 8.19
CA PRO A 37 5.30 5.69 7.33
C PRO A 37 3.82 5.88 6.97
N THR A 38 3.45 5.43 5.78
CA THR A 38 2.04 5.14 5.47
C THR A 38 1.47 4.25 6.57
N ALA A 39 0.15 4.28 6.77
CA ALA A 39 -0.51 3.58 7.89
C ALA A 39 -0.07 2.11 8.05
N PHE A 40 0.40 1.48 6.97
CA PHE A 40 1.12 0.22 6.94
C PHE A 40 2.12 0.21 5.77
N ASP A 41 3.12 -0.66 5.86
CA ASP A 41 4.09 -0.94 4.81
C ASP A 41 3.50 -2.02 3.88
N VAL A 42 3.18 -1.64 2.64
CA VAL A 42 2.51 -2.51 1.67
C VAL A 42 3.34 -3.77 1.40
N ASP A 43 4.65 -3.64 1.25
CA ASP A 43 5.53 -4.76 0.94
C ASP A 43 5.60 -5.74 2.11
N LYS A 44 5.67 -5.23 3.35
CA LYS A 44 5.63 -6.09 4.55
C LYS A 44 4.30 -6.82 4.70
N VAL A 45 3.17 -6.18 4.39
CA VAL A 45 1.85 -6.83 4.46
C VAL A 45 1.74 -7.92 3.41
N VAL A 46 2.21 -7.65 2.18
CA VAL A 46 2.24 -8.65 1.10
C VAL A 46 3.13 -9.83 1.50
N GLU A 47 4.31 -9.58 2.06
CA GLU A 47 5.23 -10.63 2.52
C GLU A 47 4.59 -11.53 3.59
N GLN A 48 3.84 -10.95 4.54
CA GLN A 48 3.11 -11.71 5.56
C GLN A 48 2.02 -12.59 4.92
N LEU A 49 1.22 -12.03 4.02
CA LEU A 49 0.16 -12.78 3.34
C LEU A 49 0.70 -13.89 2.44
N GLU A 50 1.85 -13.70 1.80
CA GLU A 50 2.51 -14.74 0.99
C GLU A 50 3.06 -15.88 1.85
N LYS A 51 3.60 -15.58 3.04
CA LYS A 51 4.08 -16.61 3.99
C LYS A 51 2.95 -17.48 4.54
N ASP A 52 1.75 -16.93 4.66
CA ASP A 52 0.58 -17.66 5.15
C ASP A 52 -0.04 -18.58 4.09
N LYS A 53 0.35 -18.47 2.81
CA LYS A 53 -0.15 -19.36 1.76
C LYS A 53 0.36 -20.79 1.95
N PHE A 54 -0.53 -21.76 1.74
CA PHE A 54 -0.12 -23.15 1.63
C PHE A 54 0.79 -23.34 0.42
N ILE A 55 1.94 -23.98 0.62
CA ILE A 55 2.87 -24.35 -0.44
C ILE A 55 2.33 -25.60 -1.14
N ASP A 56 2.23 -25.58 -2.46
CA ASP A 56 2.00 -26.79 -3.27
C ASP A 56 3.21 -27.71 -3.11
N CYS A 57 3.14 -28.71 -2.22
CA CYS A 57 4.19 -29.72 -2.06
C CYS A 57 3.73 -31.06 -2.66
N GLU A 58 4.08 -31.34 -3.91
CA GLU A 58 3.89 -32.62 -4.66
C GLU A 58 2.50 -33.33 -4.58
N THR A 59 1.54 -32.73 -3.89
CA THR A 59 0.21 -33.25 -3.57
C THR A 59 -0.79 -32.15 -3.82
N ILE A 60 -1.93 -32.52 -4.40
CA ILE A 60 -3.00 -31.57 -4.71
C ILE A 60 -3.55 -31.02 -3.39
N LEU A 61 -3.49 -29.70 -3.21
CA LEU A 61 -4.12 -29.00 -2.10
C LEU A 61 -5.61 -29.33 -2.04
N SER A 62 -6.14 -29.55 -0.82
CA SER A 62 -7.59 -29.71 -0.62
C SER A 62 -8.34 -28.47 -1.12
N ASP A 63 -9.62 -28.64 -1.48
CA ASP A 63 -10.50 -27.51 -1.87
C ASP A 63 -10.48 -26.38 -0.83
N ALA A 64 -10.36 -26.74 0.47
CA ALA A 64 -10.23 -25.76 1.54
C ALA A 64 -8.91 -24.98 1.49
N HIS A 65 -7.78 -25.65 1.25
CA HIS A 65 -6.48 -25.00 1.08
C HIS A 65 -6.43 -24.11 -0.18
N GLN A 66 -7.04 -24.58 -1.27
CA GLN A 66 -7.16 -23.79 -2.51
C GLN A 66 -8.01 -22.52 -2.27
N GLY A 67 -9.16 -22.66 -1.61
CA GLY A 67 -10.01 -21.52 -1.23
C GLY A 67 -9.29 -20.52 -0.31
N TYR A 68 -8.52 -21.01 0.66
CA TYR A 68 -7.71 -20.17 1.54
C TYR A 68 -6.62 -19.41 0.76
N ASN A 69 -5.87 -20.09 -0.10
CA ASN A 69 -4.86 -19.47 -0.97
C ASN A 69 -5.47 -18.45 -1.95
N ALA A 70 -6.66 -18.72 -2.47
CA ALA A 70 -7.39 -17.79 -3.32
C ALA A 70 -7.78 -16.52 -2.55
N GLY A 71 -8.28 -16.67 -1.32
CA GLY A 71 -8.59 -15.56 -0.42
C GLY A 71 -7.36 -14.69 -0.12
N LEU A 72 -6.23 -15.30 0.24
CA LEU A 72 -4.97 -14.58 0.47
C LEU A 72 -4.48 -13.87 -0.80
N SER A 73 -4.61 -14.50 -1.97
CA SER A 73 -4.23 -13.87 -3.24
C SER A 73 -5.09 -12.64 -3.55
N ARG A 74 -6.41 -12.72 -3.31
CA ARG A 74 -7.30 -11.56 -3.42
C ARG A 74 -6.96 -10.46 -2.40
N ALA A 75 -6.61 -10.83 -1.17
CA ALA A 75 -6.18 -9.87 -0.16
C ALA A 75 -4.91 -9.12 -0.58
N ILE A 76 -3.92 -9.83 -1.16
CA ILE A 76 -2.70 -9.22 -1.71
C ILE A 76 -3.02 -8.21 -2.83
N GLU A 77 -3.92 -8.57 -3.75
CA GLU A 77 -4.36 -7.64 -4.82
C GLU A 77 -5.01 -6.38 -4.26
N ILE A 78 -5.88 -6.52 -3.25
CA ILE A 78 -6.53 -5.40 -2.57
C ILE A 78 -5.48 -4.50 -1.94
N VAL A 79 -4.51 -5.07 -1.22
CA VAL A 79 -3.44 -4.32 -0.54
C VAL A 79 -2.56 -3.58 -1.55
N LYS A 80 -2.12 -4.24 -2.63
CA LYS A 80 -1.33 -3.61 -3.71
C LYS A 80 -2.13 -2.53 -4.45
N GLY A 81 -3.44 -2.72 -4.61
CA GLY A 81 -4.35 -1.75 -5.21
C GLY A 81 -4.86 -0.68 -4.26
N GLY A 82 -4.37 -0.63 -3.01
CA GLY A 82 -4.83 0.32 -2.00
C GLY A 82 -6.33 0.25 -1.68
N GLY A 83 -6.98 -0.88 -1.95
CA GLY A 83 -8.42 -1.06 -1.75
C GLY A 83 -9.32 -0.24 -2.69
N VAL A 84 -8.78 0.40 -3.73
CA VAL A 84 -9.56 1.26 -4.65
C VAL A 84 -10.43 0.43 -5.60
N ASN A 85 -10.02 -0.81 -5.89
CA ASN A 85 -10.72 -1.77 -6.74
C ASN A 85 -11.39 -2.90 -5.91
N GLY A 86 -11.76 -2.59 -4.66
CA GLY A 86 -12.36 -3.49 -3.67
C GLY A 86 -13.88 -3.51 -3.73
#